data_AF-A0A6A6UIL3-F1
#
_entry.id   AF-A0A6A6UIL3-F1
#
_cell.length_a   1.000
_cell.length_b   1.000
_cell.length_c   1.000
_cell.angle_alpha   90.00
_cell.angle_beta   90.00
_cell.angle_gamma   90.00
#
_symmetry.space_group_name_H-M   'P 1'
#
loop_
_entity.id
_entity.type
_entity.pdbx_description
1 polymer ?
#
loop_
_entity_poly.entity_id
_entity_poly.type
_entity_poly.pdbx_seq_one_letter_code
_entity_poly.pdbx_strand_id
1 'polypeptide(L)'
;MAATQREPRLATKELFDLTPMPDHIPKVTEIGSTSGPLMSAAFFIGARCRPFNDDYMKCKEDAQGRGELECMKEGRKVTRCAQSVLKDVTTHCLEQFRSHWQCLENNNHHYYDCRAPEWALNKCVYEKLPDKLVKSIPGAPEDEVPIYLRNKHIHAKVPWSQGTPWVHPGSKWEEKEPERKPMPEKPKLEGLSYSQRFWAIRRYYLDVEATKPKKKWENPLL
;
A
#
# COMPACT_ATOMS: atom_id res chain seq x y z
N MET A 1 17.98 -9.60 -26.88
CA MET A 1 19.10 -10.51 -26.57
C MET A 1 19.12 -10.72 -25.06
N ALA A 2 18.92 -11.94 -24.58
CA ALA A 2 18.95 -12.23 -23.16
C ALA A 2 20.38 -12.07 -22.63
N ALA A 3 20.59 -11.24 -21.61
CA ALA A 3 21.83 -11.24 -20.85
C ALA A 3 22.09 -12.68 -20.41
N THR A 4 23.25 -13.23 -20.76
CA THR A 4 23.65 -14.57 -20.32
C THR A 4 23.74 -14.54 -18.81
N GLN A 5 22.74 -15.12 -18.12
CA GLN A 5 22.82 -15.32 -16.68
C GLN A 5 23.90 -16.36 -16.42
N ARG A 6 25.15 -15.89 -16.31
CA ARG A 6 26.27 -16.71 -15.85
C ARG A 6 26.09 -16.94 -14.36
N GLU A 7 26.25 -18.19 -13.93
CA GLU A 7 26.33 -18.48 -12.50
C GLU A 7 27.47 -17.67 -11.88
N PRO A 8 27.20 -16.85 -10.85
CA PRO A 8 28.25 -16.10 -10.19
C PRO A 8 29.18 -17.09 -9.50
N ARG A 9 30.39 -17.25 -10.02
CA ARG A 9 31.48 -17.89 -9.28
C ARG A 9 32.03 -16.84 -8.32
N LEU A 10 32.00 -17.15 -7.03
CA LEU A 10 32.54 -16.28 -5.99
C LEU A 10 33.99 -15.96 -6.30
N ALA A 11 34.24 -14.72 -6.73
CA ALA A 11 35.58 -14.18 -6.86
C ALA A 11 36.06 -13.80 -5.45
N THR A 12 37.18 -14.38 -5.00
CA THR A 12 37.71 -14.19 -3.64
C THR A 12 38.31 -12.80 -3.40
N LYS A 13 38.40 -11.96 -4.44
CA LYS A 13 38.99 -10.61 -4.37
C LYS A 13 38.01 -9.58 -4.94
N GLU A 14 37.67 -8.59 -4.13
CA GLU A 14 36.88 -7.44 -4.55
C GLU A 14 37.73 -6.57 -5.50
N LEU A 15 37.19 -6.28 -6.68
CA LEU A 15 37.81 -5.41 -7.68
C LEU A 15 37.00 -4.12 -7.77
N PHE A 16 37.63 -2.99 -7.45
CA PHE A 16 37.03 -1.67 -7.55
C PHE A 16 37.64 -0.91 -8.73
N ASP A 17 36.80 -0.32 -9.56
CA ASP A 17 37.21 0.63 -10.59
C ASP A 17 37.05 2.06 -10.03
N LEU A 18 38.16 2.80 -9.98
CA LEU A 18 38.23 4.16 -9.44
C LEU A 18 38.09 5.23 -10.53
N THR A 19 37.83 4.84 -11.78
CA THR A 19 37.69 5.80 -12.88
C THR A 19 36.46 6.69 -12.69
N PRO A 20 36.60 8.03 -12.77
CA PRO A 20 35.46 8.92 -12.68
C PRO A 20 34.65 8.91 -13.99
N MET A 21 33.39 9.30 -13.90
CA MET A 21 32.52 9.46 -15.07
C MET A 21 33.05 10.58 -15.99
N PRO A 22 33.00 10.43 -17.33
CA PRO A 22 33.44 11.45 -18.28
C PRO A 22 32.73 12.81 -18.12
N ASP A 23 33.46 13.91 -18.28
CA ASP A 23 32.98 15.28 -18.02
C ASP A 23 31.79 15.73 -18.88
N HIS A 24 31.61 15.13 -20.07
CA HIS A 24 30.49 15.45 -20.95
C HIS A 24 29.14 14.91 -20.42
N ILE A 25 29.15 14.00 -19.44
CA ILE A 25 27.95 13.44 -18.83
C ILE A 25 27.66 14.21 -17.53
N PRO A 26 26.48 14.87 -17.43
CA PRO A 26 26.12 15.58 -16.21
C PRO A 26 25.99 14.62 -15.02
N LYS A 27 26.62 14.99 -13.90
CA LYS A 27 26.53 14.25 -12.63
C LYS A 27 25.10 14.27 -12.09
N VAL A 28 24.70 13.16 -11.45
CA VAL A 28 23.42 13.03 -10.76
C VAL A 28 23.66 12.55 -9.34
N THR A 29 22.91 13.10 -8.41
CA THR A 29 22.85 12.59 -7.04
C THR A 29 22.20 11.21 -7.09
N GLU A 30 22.76 10.22 -6.42
CA GLU A 30 22.18 8.88 -6.34
C GLU A 30 21.08 8.78 -5.28
N ILE A 31 20.22 7.76 -5.37
CA ILE A 31 19.07 7.59 -4.47
C ILE A 31 19.48 7.44 -3.00
N GLY A 32 20.60 6.77 -2.73
CA GLY A 32 21.16 6.63 -1.37
C GLY A 32 20.26 5.88 -0.37
N SER A 33 19.26 5.14 -0.84
CA SER A 33 18.35 4.35 0.01
C SER A 33 18.73 2.87 -0.01
N THR A 34 18.56 2.19 1.13
CA THR A 34 18.66 0.73 1.22
C THR A 34 17.40 0.05 0.66
N SER A 35 17.43 -1.28 0.57
CA SER A 35 16.37 -2.12 0.03
C SER A 35 15.03 -1.97 0.76
N GLY A 36 14.99 -2.02 2.10
CA GLY A 36 13.75 -1.89 2.86
C GLY A 36 12.97 -0.60 2.61
N PRO A 37 13.56 0.60 2.77
CA PRO A 37 12.87 1.86 2.50
C PRO A 37 12.48 2.00 1.01
N LEU A 38 13.32 1.54 0.08
CA LEU A 38 13.01 1.57 -1.35
C LEU A 38 11.80 0.68 -1.68
N MET A 39 11.72 -0.51 -1.06
CA MET A 39 10.60 -1.43 -1.20
C MET A 39 9.32 -0.89 -0.54
N SER A 40 9.44 -0.22 0.61
CA SER A 40 8.33 0.48 1.27
C SER A 40 7.75 1.58 0.37
N ALA A 41 8.60 2.34 -0.32
CA ALA A 41 8.20 3.45 -1.19
C ALA A 41 7.88 3.05 -2.64
N ALA A 42 8.11 1.80 -3.04
CA ALA A 42 8.06 1.36 -4.44
C ALA A 42 6.75 1.71 -5.16
N PHE A 43 5.61 1.54 -4.49
CA PHE A 43 4.29 1.85 -5.08
C PHE A 43 4.07 3.35 -5.27
N PHE A 44 4.59 4.20 -4.38
CA PHE A 44 4.49 5.65 -4.50
C PHE A 44 5.43 6.19 -5.58
N ILE A 45 6.64 5.63 -5.68
CA ILE A 45 7.57 5.90 -6.78
C ILE A 45 6.92 5.49 -8.10
N GLY A 46 6.32 4.30 -8.16
CA GLY A 46 5.59 3.83 -9.34
C GLY A 46 4.44 4.76 -9.73
N ALA A 47 3.67 5.26 -8.76
CA ALA A 47 2.53 6.15 -9.03
C ALA A 47 2.96 7.52 -9.57
N ARG A 48 3.96 8.17 -8.96
CA ARG A 48 4.43 9.50 -9.40
C ARG A 48 5.34 9.42 -10.63
N CYS A 49 6.24 8.45 -10.66
CA CYS A 49 7.32 8.36 -11.66
C CYS A 49 7.00 7.47 -12.86
N ARG A 50 5.76 6.97 -12.97
CA ARG A 50 5.29 6.15 -14.10
C ARG A 50 5.71 6.67 -15.48
N PRO A 51 5.43 7.92 -15.88
CA PRO A 51 5.78 8.38 -17.22
C PRO A 51 7.29 8.35 -17.48
N PHE A 52 8.11 8.67 -16.49
CA PHE A 52 9.57 8.66 -16.64
C PHE A 52 10.14 7.24 -16.72
N ASN A 53 9.56 6.32 -15.95
CA ASN A 53 9.96 4.91 -15.97
C ASN A 53 9.58 4.27 -17.31
N ASP A 54 8.36 4.53 -17.79
CA ASP A 54 7.85 4.01 -19.06
C ASP A 54 8.69 4.55 -20.24
N ASP A 55 9.02 5.85 -20.24
CA ASP A 55 9.90 6.47 -21.25
C ASP A 55 11.32 5.86 -21.23
N TYR A 56 11.87 5.60 -20.05
CA TYR A 56 13.20 4.99 -19.92
C TYR A 56 13.22 3.57 -20.48
N MET A 57 12.21 2.75 -20.14
CA MET A 57 12.11 1.37 -20.65
C MET A 57 11.85 1.34 -22.15
N LYS A 58 11.03 2.28 -22.67
CA LYS A 58 10.80 2.43 -24.11
C LYS A 58 12.09 2.82 -24.85
N CYS A 59 12.85 3.79 -24.32
CA CYS A 59 14.14 4.16 -24.89
C CYS A 59 15.10 2.96 -24.95
N LYS A 60 15.14 2.12 -23.90
CA LYS A 60 16.00 0.93 -23.88
C LYS A 60 15.60 -0.09 -24.94
N GLU A 61 14.30 -0.27 -25.16
CA GLU A 61 13.78 -1.15 -26.21
C GLU A 61 14.14 -0.62 -27.61
N ASP A 62 13.90 0.67 -27.86
CA ASP A 62 14.16 1.34 -29.13
C ASP A 62 15.67 1.36 -29.47
N ALA A 63 16.55 1.45 -28.47
CA ALA A 63 18.00 1.49 -28.63
C ALA A 63 18.64 0.13 -28.98
N GLN A 64 17.88 -0.97 -28.97
CA GLN A 64 18.31 -2.31 -29.42
C GLN A 64 19.68 -2.75 -28.88
N GLY A 65 19.89 -2.65 -27.56
CA GLY A 65 21.13 -3.06 -26.90
C GLY A 65 22.19 -1.96 -26.72
N ARG A 66 21.86 -0.70 -27.08
CA ARG A 66 22.67 0.49 -26.76
C ARG A 66 22.04 1.39 -25.69
N GLY A 67 21.05 0.87 -24.97
CA GLY A 67 20.25 1.62 -24.01
C GLY A 67 21.05 2.18 -22.81
N GLU A 68 22.18 1.56 -22.46
CA GLU A 68 23.04 2.01 -21.37
C GLU A 68 23.67 3.38 -21.63
N LEU A 69 23.98 3.71 -22.89
CA LEU A 69 24.60 4.98 -23.26
C LEU A 69 23.56 5.98 -23.78
N GLU A 70 22.64 5.53 -24.64
CA GLU A 70 21.69 6.42 -25.32
C GLU A 70 20.60 6.93 -24.37
N CYS A 71 20.19 6.14 -23.37
CA CYS A 71 19.08 6.48 -22.46
C CYS A 71 19.54 7.10 -21.12
N MET A 72 20.79 7.57 -21.04
CA MET A 72 21.32 8.18 -19.82
C MET A 72 20.52 9.43 -19.40
N LYS A 73 19.95 10.16 -20.35
CA LYS A 73 19.13 11.35 -20.06
C LYS A 73 17.84 10.99 -19.34
N GLU A 74 17.17 9.94 -19.79
CA GLU A 74 15.93 9.40 -19.25
C GLU A 74 16.19 8.77 -17.88
N GLY A 75 17.29 8.02 -17.74
CA GLY A 75 17.72 7.45 -16.46
C GLY A 75 17.89 8.53 -15.38
N ARG A 76 18.51 9.67 -15.72
CA ARG A 76 18.63 10.80 -14.79
C ARG A 76 17.27 11.37 -14.36
N LYS A 77 16.25 11.38 -15.23
CA LYS A 77 14.89 11.84 -14.87
C LYS A 77 14.25 10.88 -13.87
N VAL A 78 14.40 9.57 -14.09
CA VAL A 78 13.91 8.53 -13.19
C VAL A 78 14.53 8.68 -11.79
N THR A 79 15.85 8.79 -11.70
CA THR A 79 16.56 8.94 -10.42
C THR A 79 16.11 10.19 -9.65
N ARG A 80 15.99 11.33 -10.34
CA ARG A 80 15.51 12.58 -9.74
C ARG A 80 14.06 12.48 -9.25
N CYS A 81 13.19 11.82 -10.02
CA CYS A 81 11.81 11.61 -9.61
C CYS A 81 11.74 10.72 -8.36
N ALA A 82 12.45 9.60 -8.33
CA ALA A 82 12.48 8.70 -7.17
C ALA A 82 13.01 9.41 -5.91
N GLN A 83 14.05 10.24 -6.05
CA GLN A 83 14.56 11.06 -4.96
C GLN A 83 13.53 12.05 -4.43
N SER A 84 12.77 12.70 -5.31
CA SER A 84 11.73 13.64 -4.89
C SER A 84 10.67 12.94 -4.02
N VAL A 85 10.26 11.73 -4.39
CA VAL A 85 9.29 10.94 -3.62
C VAL A 85 9.85 10.56 -2.25
N LEU A 86 11.08 10.04 -2.21
CA LEU A 86 11.71 9.66 -0.94
C LEU A 86 11.93 10.87 -0.03
N LYS A 87 12.28 12.02 -0.59
CA LYS A 87 12.41 13.28 0.16
C LYS A 87 11.07 13.68 0.76
N ASP A 88 10.00 13.71 -0.02
CA ASP A 88 8.66 14.10 0.45
C ASP A 88 8.15 13.14 1.54
N VAL A 89 8.30 11.83 1.34
CA VAL A 89 7.90 10.82 2.33
C VAL A 89 8.70 10.96 3.62
N THR A 90 10.01 11.20 3.51
CA THR A 90 10.89 11.40 4.67
C THR A 90 10.56 12.70 5.41
N THR A 91 10.19 13.77 4.70
CA THR A 91 9.85 15.05 5.34
C THR A 91 8.48 15.03 6.02
N HIS A 92 7.47 14.38 5.42
CA HIS A 92 6.09 14.45 5.91
C HIS A 92 5.62 13.22 6.72
N CYS A 93 6.16 12.04 6.43
CA CYS A 93 5.65 10.75 6.92
C CYS A 93 6.76 9.84 7.50
N LEU A 94 7.84 10.42 8.02
CA LEU A 94 9.02 9.66 8.47
C LEU A 94 8.71 8.54 9.46
N GLU A 95 7.84 8.80 10.43
CA GLU A 95 7.52 7.86 11.51
C GLU A 95 6.83 6.61 10.97
N GLN A 96 5.76 6.79 10.19
CA GLN A 96 5.00 5.71 9.57
C GLN A 96 5.86 4.97 8.54
N PHE A 97 6.66 5.72 7.78
CA PHE A 97 7.58 5.16 6.80
C PHE A 97 8.64 4.27 7.46
N ARG A 98 9.21 4.72 8.58
CA ARG A 98 10.19 3.97 9.37
C ARG A 98 9.60 2.71 9.98
N SER A 99 8.42 2.82 10.57
CA SER A 99 7.69 1.65 11.10
C SER A 99 7.46 0.59 10.02
N HIS A 100 7.06 1.01 8.82
CA HIS A 100 6.80 0.08 7.71
C HIS A 100 8.07 -0.60 7.20
N TRP A 101 9.13 0.14 6.86
CA TRP A 101 10.33 -0.50 6.34
C TRP A 101 11.09 -1.31 7.39
N GLN A 102 11.06 -0.92 8.68
CA GLN A 102 11.63 -1.74 9.76
C GLN A 102 10.90 -3.08 9.90
N CYS A 103 9.58 -3.08 9.73
CA CYS A 103 8.81 -4.32 9.69
C CYS A 103 9.23 -5.19 8.50
N LEU A 104 9.41 -4.61 7.31
CA LEU A 104 9.86 -5.35 6.13
C LEU A 104 11.22 -6.01 6.37
N GLU A 105 12.20 -5.26 6.89
CA GLU A 105 13.55 -5.78 7.19
C GLU A 105 13.51 -7.00 8.14
N ASN A 106 12.62 -6.97 9.14
CA ASN A 106 12.48 -8.07 10.08
C ASN A 106 11.72 -9.30 9.53
N ASN A 107 11.06 -9.17 8.37
CA ASN A 107 10.18 -10.19 7.80
C ASN A 107 10.59 -10.60 6.39
N ASN A 108 11.89 -10.62 6.09
CA ASN A 108 12.42 -11.04 4.78
C ASN A 108 11.78 -10.25 3.62
N HIS A 109 11.43 -8.99 3.89
CA HIS A 109 10.75 -8.08 2.97
C HIS A 109 9.37 -8.56 2.47
N HIS A 110 8.67 -9.41 3.22
CA HIS A 110 7.31 -9.82 2.88
C HIS A 110 6.26 -8.75 3.26
N TYR A 111 5.54 -8.21 2.28
CA TYR A 111 4.49 -7.19 2.53
C TYR A 111 3.33 -7.69 3.39
N TYR A 112 2.95 -8.96 3.27
CA TYR A 112 1.77 -9.50 3.96
C TYR A 112 1.97 -9.62 5.48
N ASP A 113 3.21 -9.56 5.97
CA ASP A 113 3.52 -9.53 7.40
C ASP A 113 3.39 -8.12 8.00
N CYS A 114 3.34 -7.07 7.16
CA CYS A 114 3.49 -5.67 7.56
C CYS A 114 2.33 -4.77 7.14
N ARG A 115 1.09 -5.29 7.05
CA ARG A 115 -0.06 -4.50 6.57
C ARG A 115 -0.46 -3.36 7.49
N ALA A 116 -0.40 -3.56 8.81
CA ALA A 116 -0.74 -2.52 9.77
C ALA A 116 0.10 -1.23 9.60
N PRO A 117 1.45 -1.29 9.60
CA PRO A 117 2.25 -0.10 9.33
C PRO A 117 2.15 0.37 7.87
N GLU A 118 1.87 -0.52 6.91
CA GLU A 118 1.58 -0.14 5.52
C GLU A 118 0.34 0.75 5.42
N TRP A 119 -0.75 0.40 6.10
CA TRP A 119 -1.98 1.21 6.09
C TRP A 119 -1.78 2.59 6.73
N ALA A 120 -1.02 2.65 7.82
CA ALA A 120 -0.67 3.93 8.45
C ALA A 120 0.18 4.81 7.51
N LEU A 121 1.11 4.21 6.77
CA LEU A 121 1.91 4.92 5.76
C LEU A 121 1.04 5.39 4.59
N ASN A 122 0.20 4.52 4.03
CA ASN A 122 -0.70 4.86 2.92
C ASN A 122 -1.61 6.04 3.28
N LYS A 123 -2.17 6.02 4.50
CA LYS A 123 -2.96 7.13 5.05
C LYS A 123 -2.15 8.43 5.08
N CYS A 124 -0.98 8.40 5.70
CA CYS A 124 -0.14 9.59 5.83
C CYS A 124 0.24 10.18 4.47
N VAL A 125 0.63 9.32 3.52
CA VAL A 125 1.03 9.75 2.19
C VAL A 125 -0.12 10.41 1.44
N TYR A 126 -1.32 9.82 1.52
CA TYR A 126 -2.50 10.40 0.88
C TYR A 126 -2.92 11.73 1.50
N GLU A 127 -2.85 11.86 2.83
CA GLU A 127 -3.29 13.06 3.55
C GLU A 127 -2.29 14.22 3.45
N LYS A 128 -0.97 13.94 3.47
CA LYS A 128 0.06 14.97 3.60
C LYS A 128 0.74 15.36 2.30
N LEU A 129 0.86 14.46 1.31
CA LEU A 129 1.51 14.79 0.04
C LEU A 129 0.52 15.48 -0.91
N PRO A 130 0.98 16.50 -1.66
CA PRO A 130 0.11 17.26 -2.57
C PRO A 130 -0.48 16.40 -3.69
N ASP A 131 0.25 15.37 -4.12
CA ASP A 131 -0.15 14.51 -5.25
C ASP A 131 -1.15 13.41 -4.85
N LYS A 132 -1.55 13.34 -3.57
CA LYS A 132 -2.50 12.33 -3.03
C LYS A 132 -2.22 10.93 -3.55
N LEU A 133 -0.96 10.50 -3.47
CA LEU A 133 -0.51 9.25 -4.06
C LEU A 133 -1.24 8.06 -3.42
N VAL A 134 -1.84 7.22 -4.27
CA VAL A 134 -2.53 5.99 -3.85
C VAL A 134 -1.76 4.78 -4.35
N LYS A 135 -1.60 3.78 -3.47
CA LYS A 135 -1.10 2.47 -3.86
C LYS A 135 -2.16 1.74 -4.68
N SER A 136 -1.88 1.53 -5.96
CA SER A 136 -2.74 0.74 -6.87
C SER A 136 -1.96 -0.44 -7.45
N ILE A 137 -2.64 -1.57 -7.63
CA ILE A 137 -2.09 -2.76 -8.30
C ILE A 137 -2.74 -2.83 -9.69
N PRO A 138 -1.99 -2.59 -10.78
CA PRO A 138 -2.53 -2.69 -12.12
C PRO A 138 -2.88 -4.16 -12.45
N GLY A 139 -3.98 -4.38 -13.17
CA GLY A 139 -4.40 -5.72 -13.62
C GLY A 139 -5.06 -6.60 -12.57
N ALA A 140 -5.33 -6.08 -11.36
CA ALA A 140 -6.14 -6.80 -10.38
C ALA A 140 -7.61 -6.89 -10.83
N PRO A 141 -8.30 -8.04 -10.62
CA PRO A 141 -9.70 -8.19 -10.98
C PRO A 141 -10.56 -7.19 -10.21
N GLU A 142 -11.54 -6.59 -10.89
CA GLU A 142 -12.34 -5.54 -10.29
C GLU A 142 -13.31 -6.05 -9.22
N ASP A 143 -13.77 -7.29 -9.33
CA ASP A 143 -14.77 -7.86 -8.42
C ASP A 143 -14.19 -8.28 -7.07
N GLU A 144 -12.87 -8.37 -6.95
CA GLU A 144 -12.20 -8.82 -5.72
C GLU A 144 -11.50 -7.69 -4.97
N VAL A 145 -11.57 -7.77 -3.64
CA VAL A 145 -10.83 -6.87 -2.76
C VAL A 145 -9.32 -7.04 -2.99
N PRO A 146 -8.58 -5.96 -3.30
CA PRO A 146 -7.14 -5.98 -3.47
C PRO A 146 -6.45 -6.57 -2.25
N ILE A 147 -5.38 -7.34 -2.47
CA ILE A 147 -4.68 -8.06 -1.40
C ILE A 147 -4.27 -7.12 -0.26
N TYR A 148 -3.78 -5.92 -0.54
CA TYR A 148 -3.33 -4.99 0.51
C TYR A 148 -4.48 -4.40 1.35
N LEU A 149 -5.74 -4.56 0.94
CA LEU A 149 -6.92 -4.14 1.71
C LEU A 149 -7.58 -5.30 2.47
N ARG A 150 -7.10 -6.54 2.32
CA ARG A 150 -7.64 -7.68 3.07
C ARG A 150 -7.18 -7.60 4.52
N ASN A 151 -8.10 -7.88 5.45
CA ASN A 151 -7.81 -7.89 6.89
C ASN A 151 -7.02 -9.12 7.34
N LYS A 152 -7.09 -10.23 6.60
CA LYS A 152 -6.45 -11.51 6.91
C LYS A 152 -5.60 -12.00 5.74
N HIS A 153 -4.47 -12.62 6.05
CA HIS A 153 -3.53 -13.18 5.08
C HIS A 153 -3.12 -14.59 5.47
N ILE A 154 -3.34 -15.56 4.58
CA ILE A 154 -3.01 -16.97 4.82
C ILE A 154 -1.50 -17.24 4.89
N HIS A 155 -0.67 -16.38 4.29
CA HIS A 155 0.78 -16.53 4.26
C HIS A 155 1.49 -15.70 5.34
N ALA A 156 0.76 -14.86 6.09
CA ALA A 156 1.37 -14.07 7.14
C ALA A 156 1.77 -14.95 8.31
N LYS A 157 2.88 -14.61 8.97
CA LYS A 157 3.31 -15.25 10.22
C LYS A 157 2.21 -15.19 11.28
N VAL A 158 1.42 -14.13 11.26
CA VAL A 158 0.24 -13.91 12.09
C VAL A 158 -1.01 -13.81 11.18
N PRO A 159 -1.73 -14.92 10.94
CA PRO A 159 -2.85 -14.95 9.98
C PRO A 159 -4.11 -14.21 10.43
N TRP A 160 -4.14 -13.72 11.67
CA TRP A 160 -5.27 -12.99 12.24
C TRP A 160 -5.22 -11.49 11.88
N SER A 161 -6.32 -10.78 12.18
CA SER A 161 -6.48 -9.38 11.81
C SER A 161 -5.33 -8.51 12.34
N GLN A 162 -4.62 -7.84 11.42
CA GLN A 162 -3.58 -6.87 11.77
C GLN A 162 -4.15 -5.47 12.06
N GLY A 163 -5.49 -5.31 12.08
CA GLY A 163 -6.16 -4.03 12.30
C GLY A 163 -7.20 -3.74 11.20
N THR A 164 -7.66 -2.50 11.13
CA THR A 164 -8.57 -2.05 10.08
C THR A 164 -7.78 -1.49 8.89
N PRO A 165 -7.97 -2.05 7.67
CA PRO A 165 -7.37 -1.51 6.46
C PRO A 165 -7.71 -0.05 6.24
N TRP A 166 -6.73 0.77 5.89
CA TRP A 166 -7.00 2.12 5.43
C TRP A 166 -7.36 2.10 3.95
N VAL A 167 -8.53 2.65 3.63
CA VAL A 167 -9.06 2.78 2.28
C VAL A 167 -9.12 4.27 1.95
N HIS A 168 -8.62 4.66 0.78
CA HIS A 168 -8.65 6.06 0.39
C HIS A 168 -10.11 6.52 0.08
N PRO A 169 -10.47 7.76 0.40
CA PRO A 169 -11.78 8.33 0.05
C PRO A 169 -12.04 8.23 -1.46
N GLY A 170 -13.27 7.88 -1.84
CA GLY A 170 -13.67 7.75 -3.25
C GLY A 170 -13.25 6.43 -3.91
N SER A 171 -12.68 5.47 -3.16
CA SER A 171 -12.50 4.12 -3.67
C SER A 171 -13.81 3.34 -3.65
N LYS A 172 -13.97 2.37 -4.56
CA LYS A 172 -15.13 1.45 -4.55
C LYS A 172 -15.21 0.55 -3.32
N TRP A 173 -14.11 0.45 -2.58
CA TRP A 173 -13.98 -0.36 -1.36
C TRP A 173 -14.25 0.46 -0.09
N GLU A 174 -14.60 1.74 -0.24
CA GLU A 174 -15.04 2.56 0.86
C GLU A 174 -16.28 1.93 1.49
N GLU A 175 -16.15 1.53 2.76
CA GLU A 175 -17.24 0.99 3.52
C GLU A 175 -18.23 2.14 3.74
N LYS A 176 -19.31 2.19 2.94
CA LYS A 176 -20.42 3.11 3.22
C LYS A 176 -20.87 2.80 4.64
N GLU A 177 -20.76 3.78 5.55
CA GLU A 177 -21.31 3.64 6.90
C GLU A 177 -22.74 3.10 6.75
N PRO A 178 -23.08 1.97 7.39
CA PRO A 178 -24.44 1.48 7.35
C PRO A 178 -25.30 2.58 7.93
N GLU A 179 -26.27 3.04 7.15
CA GLU A 179 -27.20 4.09 7.53
C GLU A 179 -27.74 3.77 8.93
N ARG A 180 -27.34 4.57 9.94
CA ARG A 180 -27.76 4.36 11.33
C ARG A 180 -29.26 4.62 11.38
N LYS A 181 -30.05 3.54 11.34
CA LYS A 181 -31.49 3.64 11.57
C LYS A 181 -31.69 4.26 12.97
N PRO A 182 -32.61 5.22 13.11
CA PRO A 182 -32.91 5.82 14.40
C PRO A 182 -33.26 4.73 15.41
N MET A 183 -32.74 4.87 16.63
CA MET A 183 -32.95 3.89 17.69
C MET A 183 -34.45 3.85 18.05
N PRO A 184 -35.10 2.67 18.13
CA PRO A 184 -36.50 2.61 18.53
C PRO A 184 -36.67 3.19 19.95
N GLU A 185 -37.77 3.91 20.17
CA GLU A 185 -38.10 4.44 21.50
C GLU A 185 -38.42 3.30 22.47
N LYS A 186 -38.07 3.50 23.75
CA LYS A 186 -38.36 2.51 24.80
C LYS A 186 -39.87 2.44 25.04
N PRO A 187 -40.45 1.23 25.18
CA PRO A 187 -41.88 1.10 25.48
C PRO A 187 -42.21 1.63 26.88
N LYS A 188 -43.33 2.35 27.01
CA LYS A 188 -43.87 2.73 28.32
C LYS A 188 -44.52 1.51 28.97
N LEU A 189 -44.11 1.16 30.18
CA LEU A 189 -44.54 -0.07 30.89
C LEU A 189 -45.63 0.15 31.95
N GLU A 190 -46.03 1.40 32.17
CA GLU A 190 -47.04 1.79 33.16
C GLU A 190 -48.44 1.28 32.73
N GLY A 191 -49.19 0.70 33.67
CA GLY A 191 -50.55 0.19 33.42
C GLY A 191 -50.66 -1.16 32.68
N LEU A 192 -49.54 -1.77 32.24
CA LEU A 192 -49.54 -3.06 31.53
C LEU A 192 -49.41 -4.26 32.48
N SER A 193 -50.11 -5.36 32.17
CA SER A 193 -50.01 -6.64 32.87
C SER A 193 -48.65 -7.32 32.64
N TYR A 194 -48.29 -8.30 33.48
CA TYR A 194 -46.99 -8.99 33.39
C TYR A 194 -46.73 -9.61 32.00
N SER A 195 -47.74 -10.26 31.42
CA SER A 195 -47.64 -10.84 30.08
C SER A 195 -47.48 -9.76 29.00
N GLN A 196 -48.19 -8.64 29.11
CA GLN A 196 -48.10 -7.53 28.18
C GLN A 196 -46.73 -6.84 28.24
N ARG A 197 -46.14 -6.68 29.44
CA ARG A 197 -44.77 -6.16 29.63
C ARG A 197 -43.73 -7.05 28.95
N PHE A 198 -43.86 -8.36 29.11
CA PHE A 198 -42.95 -9.33 28.49
C PHE A 198 -42.95 -9.21 26.96
N TRP A 199 -44.13 -9.12 26.34
CA TRP A 199 -44.25 -8.95 24.89
C TRP A 199 -43.75 -7.59 24.39
N ALA A 200 -44.00 -6.50 25.12
CA ALA A 200 -43.51 -5.17 24.77
C ALA A 200 -41.97 -5.08 24.81
N ILE A 201 -41.37 -5.66 25.85
CA ILE A 201 -39.90 -5.74 25.98
C ILE A 201 -39.32 -6.62 24.87
N ARG A 202 -39.90 -7.80 24.64
CA ARG A 202 -39.44 -8.71 23.58
C ARG A 202 -39.48 -8.06 22.19
N ARG A 203 -40.54 -7.29 21.90
CA ARG A 203 -40.69 -6.57 20.63
C ARG A 203 -39.65 -5.45 20.48
N TYR A 204 -39.42 -4.66 21.53
CA TYR A 204 -38.36 -3.66 21.56
C TYR A 204 -36.97 -4.27 21.28
N TYR A 205 -36.65 -5.41 21.90
CA TYR A 205 -35.37 -6.09 21.64
C TYR A 205 -35.27 -6.62 20.20
N LEU A 206 -36.36 -7.13 19.61
CA LEU A 206 -36.38 -7.53 18.21
C LEU A 206 -36.17 -6.34 17.26
N ASP A 207 -36.79 -5.19 17.55
CA ASP A 207 -36.62 -3.97 16.78
C ASP A 207 -35.17 -3.43 16.89
N VAL A 208 -34.56 -3.50 18.07
CA VAL A 208 -33.14 -3.18 18.30
C VAL A 208 -32.21 -4.15 17.55
N GLU A 209 -32.55 -5.44 17.50
CA GLU A 209 -31.79 -6.43 16.72
C GLU A 209 -31.85 -6.08 15.21
N ALA A 210 -33.00 -5.61 14.74
CA ALA A 210 -33.22 -5.22 13.34
C ALA A 210 -32.56 -3.89 12.93
N THR A 211 -32.21 -3.02 13.88
CA THR A 211 -31.44 -1.79 13.62
C THR A 211 -29.93 -2.00 13.63
N LYS A 212 -29.42 -3.14 14.13
CA LYS A 212 -27.99 -3.45 14.09
C LYS A 212 -27.50 -3.50 12.64
N PRO A 213 -26.36 -2.86 12.32
CA PRO A 213 -25.79 -2.95 10.99
C PRO A 213 -25.39 -4.39 10.71
N LYS A 214 -25.94 -4.99 9.65
CA LYS A 214 -25.44 -6.26 9.12
C LYS A 214 -24.05 -6.00 8.57
N LYS A 215 -23.00 -6.51 9.24
CA LYS A 215 -21.63 -6.45 8.72
C LYS A 215 -21.62 -7.20 7.40
N LYS A 216 -21.32 -6.50 6.30
CA LYS A 216 -21.32 -7.05 4.94
C LYS A 216 -20.16 -8.05 4.70
N TRP A 217 -19.34 -8.30 5.73
CA TRP A 217 -18.09 -9.07 5.68
C TRP A 217 -18.19 -10.48 6.26
N GLU A 218 -19.36 -11.11 6.19
CA GLU A 218 -19.41 -12.57 6.20
C GLU A 218 -19.23 -13.02 4.75
N ASN A 219 -17.97 -13.19 4.33
CA ASN A 219 -17.71 -14.01 3.15
C ASN A 219 -17.96 -15.47 3.59
N PRO A 220 -18.90 -16.20 2.96
CA PRO A 220 -19.32 -17.53 3.38
C PRO A 220 -18.35 -18.63 2.92
N LEU A 221 -17.04 -18.43 3.14
CA LEU A 221 -16.01 -19.42 2.81
C LEU A 221 -15.00 -19.50 3.97
N LEU A 222 -14.74 -20.62 4.65
CA LEU A 222 -14.85 -22.03 4.25
C LEU A 222 -14.59 -22.27 2.76
#